data_AF-A0A3D4JWI9-F1
#
_entry.id   AF-A0A3D4JWI9-F1
#
_cell.length_a   1.000
_cell.length_b   1.000
_cell.length_c   1.000
_cell.angle_alpha   90.00
_cell.angle_beta   90.00
_cell.angle_gamma   90.00
#
_symmetry.space_group_name_H-M   'P 1'
#
loop_
_entity.id
_entity.type
_entity.pdbx_description
1 polymer ?
#
loop_
_entity_poly.entity_id
_entity_poly.type
_entity_poly.pdbx_seq_one_letter_code
_entity_poly.pdbx_strand_id
1 'polypeptide(L)'
;YPELYFNYEQSYKIFGGDFNYTRFDALLIHNFKTMFGTTGFRLYGGMVFGDAPIWKNFTMNGLASSRKDFNFNLTSFLGFATLEGGKYYNDRFIAYYFTHKIPWYFKSFGQNISSFDFVLRGTTGNMKHPDYHQFRFRPLNHLYQEVGLEWNNFLSTYFNLGLFYRVGYYTTPNFKQNFAIQFKLKILDF
;
A
#
# COMPACT_ATOMS: atom_id res chain seq x y z
N TYR A 1 -2.75 17.31 -13.54
CA TYR A 1 -4.09 17.51 -12.95
C TYR A 1 -4.31 16.44 -11.89
N PRO A 2 -5.16 16.65 -10.87
CA PRO A 2 -5.54 15.57 -9.96
C PRO A 2 -6.40 14.55 -10.71
N GLU A 3 -6.22 13.27 -10.39
CA GLU A 3 -7.03 12.17 -10.89
C GLU A 3 -7.86 11.61 -9.74
N LEU A 4 -9.14 11.39 -9.98
CA LEU A 4 -10.06 10.82 -9.01
C LEU A 4 -10.74 9.60 -9.63
N TYR A 5 -10.58 8.46 -8.99
CA TYR A 5 -11.27 7.22 -9.31
C TYR A 5 -12.28 6.96 -8.20
N PHE A 6 -13.49 6.58 -8.57
CA PHE A 6 -14.57 6.26 -7.64
C PHE A 6 -15.27 5.00 -8.11
N ASN A 7 -15.47 4.05 -7.20
CA ASN A 7 -16.19 2.83 -7.45
C ASN A 7 -17.36 2.70 -6.48
N TYR A 8 -18.49 2.27 -7.04
CA TYR A 8 -19.69 1.93 -6.30
C TYR A 8 -20.12 0.52 -6.69
N GLU A 9 -20.40 -0.30 -5.69
CA GLU A 9 -20.86 -1.67 -5.88
C GLU A 9 -22.05 -1.93 -4.96
N GLN A 10 -23.10 -2.52 -5.50
CA GLN A 10 -24.30 -2.90 -4.77
C GLN A 10 -24.65 -4.36 -5.07
N SER A 11 -24.89 -5.13 -4.02
CA SER A 11 -25.37 -6.50 -4.09
C SER A 11 -26.78 -6.58 -3.52
N TYR A 12 -27.61 -7.43 -4.12
CA TYR A 12 -28.98 -7.70 -3.68
C TYR A 12 -29.19 -9.20 -3.53
N LYS A 13 -29.94 -9.58 -2.48
CA LYS A 13 -30.33 -10.96 -2.22
C LYS A 13 -31.49 -11.40 -3.12
N ILE A 14 -31.23 -11.54 -4.42
CA ILE A 14 -32.20 -11.92 -5.46
C ILE A 14 -31.63 -13.03 -6.35
N PHE A 15 -32.50 -13.77 -7.04
CA PHE A 15 -32.13 -14.88 -7.94
C PHE A 15 -31.23 -15.96 -7.31
N GLY A 16 -31.40 -16.23 -6.02
CA GLY A 16 -30.60 -17.22 -5.28
C GLY A 16 -29.24 -16.71 -4.79
N GLY A 17 -28.96 -15.41 -4.86
CA GLY A 17 -27.82 -14.80 -4.19
C GLY A 17 -28.02 -14.72 -2.67
N ASP A 18 -26.93 -14.84 -1.91
CA ASP A 18 -26.97 -14.88 -0.44
C ASP A 18 -26.65 -13.55 0.24
N PHE A 19 -26.09 -12.58 -0.49
CA PHE A 19 -25.48 -11.36 0.08
C PHE A 19 -26.19 -10.07 -0.31
N ASN A 20 -26.35 -9.18 0.66
CA ASN A 20 -26.88 -7.83 0.46
C ASN A 20 -25.92 -6.82 1.12
N TYR A 21 -25.18 -6.10 0.28
CA TYR A 21 -24.18 -5.15 0.75
C TYR A 21 -23.99 -4.02 -0.24
N THR A 22 -23.44 -2.93 0.28
CA THR A 22 -23.04 -1.76 -0.49
C THR A 22 -21.56 -1.50 -0.22
N ARG A 23 -20.79 -1.24 -1.27
CA ARG A 23 -19.37 -0.94 -1.19
C ARG A 23 -19.04 0.31 -1.99
N PHE A 24 -18.24 1.17 -1.38
CA PHE A 24 -17.70 2.37 -1.98
C PHE A 24 -16.18 2.37 -1.81
N ASP A 25 -15.46 2.77 -2.84
CA ASP A 25 -14.06 3.14 -2.69
C ASP A 25 -13.67 4.29 -3.63
N ALA A 26 -12.69 5.07 -3.20
CA ALA A 26 -12.22 6.25 -3.91
C ALA A 26 -10.70 6.34 -3.82
N LEU A 27 -10.07 6.67 -4.93
CA LEU A 27 -8.63 6.90 -5.06
C LEU A 27 -8.39 8.28 -5.68
N LEU A 28 -7.77 9.17 -4.91
CA LEU A 28 -7.28 10.46 -5.37
C LEU A 28 -5.77 10.36 -5.61
N ILE A 29 -5.31 10.78 -6.79
CA ILE A 29 -3.89 10.84 -7.16
C ILE A 29 -3.58 12.28 -7.55
N HIS A 30 -2.50 12.84 -7.02
CA HIS A 30 -2.02 14.14 -7.43
C HIS A 30 -0.51 14.26 -7.35
N ASN A 31 0.10 14.87 -8.36
CA ASN A 31 1.53 15.11 -8.44
C ASN A 31 1.80 16.61 -8.51
N PHE A 32 2.63 17.10 -7.60
CA PHE A 32 3.13 18.47 -7.56
C PHE A 32 4.57 18.49 -8.07
N LYS A 33 4.81 19.27 -9.12
CA LYS A 33 6.17 19.52 -9.61
C LYS A 33 6.64 20.87 -9.11
N THR A 34 7.76 20.89 -8.40
CA THR A 34 8.39 22.11 -7.88
C THR A 34 9.87 22.14 -8.28
N MET A 35 10.55 23.24 -7.99
CA MET A 35 12.01 23.34 -8.15
C MET A 35 12.77 22.37 -7.23
N PHE A 36 12.16 21.97 -6.11
CA PHE A 36 12.75 21.03 -5.14
C PHE A 36 12.45 19.57 -5.45
N GLY A 37 11.82 19.27 -6.59
CA GLY A 37 11.53 17.89 -6.99
C GLY A 37 10.08 17.66 -7.41
N THR A 38 9.67 16.39 -7.37
CA THR A 38 8.29 16.00 -7.67
C THR A 38 7.69 15.28 -6.47
N THR A 39 6.62 15.82 -5.91
CA THR A 39 5.88 15.23 -4.81
C THR A 39 4.62 14.55 -5.33
N GLY A 40 4.50 13.25 -5.14
CA GLY A 40 3.28 12.50 -5.40
C GLY A 40 2.48 12.28 -4.12
N PHE A 41 1.17 12.44 -4.23
CA PHE A 41 0.21 12.16 -3.18
C PHE A 41 -0.86 11.23 -3.72
N ARG A 42 -1.12 10.13 -3.00
CA ARG A 42 -2.24 9.23 -3.28
C ARG A 42 -3.02 9.01 -2.01
N LEU A 43 -4.33 9.18 -2.07
CA LEU A 43 -5.25 8.93 -0.97
C LEU A 43 -6.26 7.91 -1.43
N TYR A 44 -6.30 6.76 -0.77
CA TYR A 44 -7.19 5.65 -1.09
C TYR A 44 -8.03 5.33 0.12
N GLY A 45 -9.34 5.21 -0.04
CA GLY A 45 -10.21 4.83 1.06
C GLY A 45 -11.45 4.12 0.55
N GLY A 46 -12.10 3.39 1.44
CA GLY A 46 -13.31 2.67 1.11
C GLY A 46 -14.08 2.23 2.32
N MET A 47 -15.36 1.93 2.10
CA MET A 47 -16.30 1.45 3.11
C MET A 47 -17.23 0.39 2.52
N VAL A 48 -17.52 -0.64 3.30
CA VAL A 48 -18.49 -1.69 3.01
C VAL A 48 -19.56 -1.69 4.11
N PHE A 49 -20.82 -1.81 3.70
CA PHE A 49 -21.99 -1.84 4.57
C PHE A 49 -22.84 -3.07 4.25
N GLY A 50 -23.47 -3.65 5.27
CA GLY A 50 -24.32 -4.85 5.12
C GLY A 50 -23.54 -6.16 5.22
N ASP A 51 -24.16 -7.24 4.78
CA ASP A 51 -23.66 -8.61 4.93
C ASP A 51 -22.74 -8.96 3.76
N ALA A 52 -21.58 -8.30 3.72
CA ALA A 52 -20.58 -8.56 2.70
C ALA A 52 -19.73 -9.79 3.06
N PRO A 53 -19.46 -10.69 2.11
CA PRO A 53 -18.50 -11.75 2.32
C PRO A 53 -17.08 -11.19 2.42
N ILE A 54 -16.17 -11.95 3.03
CA ILE A 54 -14.82 -11.44 3.33
C ILE A 54 -14.03 -10.96 2.10
N TRP A 55 -14.19 -11.62 0.95
CA TRP A 55 -13.50 -11.24 -0.28
C TRP A 55 -13.98 -9.91 -0.88
N LYS A 56 -15.05 -9.33 -0.33
CA LYS A 56 -15.53 -7.99 -0.65
C LYS A 56 -15.08 -6.93 0.36
N ASN A 57 -14.50 -7.34 1.49
CA ASN A 57 -13.84 -6.44 2.42
C ASN A 57 -12.45 -6.04 1.91
N PHE A 58 -11.92 -4.95 2.47
CA PHE A 58 -10.64 -4.41 2.04
C PHE A 58 -9.48 -5.12 2.72
N THR A 59 -8.69 -5.83 1.93
CA THR A 59 -7.39 -6.34 2.35
C THR A 59 -6.37 -5.21 2.31
N MET A 60 -5.63 -5.02 3.39
CA MET A 60 -4.46 -4.15 3.31
C MET A 60 -3.39 -4.85 2.48
N ASN A 61 -2.95 -4.21 1.40
CA ASN A 61 -2.04 -4.76 0.39
C ASN A 61 -0.60 -4.92 0.94
N GLY A 62 -0.45 -5.71 1.98
CA GLY A 62 0.84 -6.06 2.56
C GLY A 62 1.62 -7.00 1.66
N LEU A 63 2.91 -6.69 1.50
CA LEU A 63 3.84 -7.45 0.66
C LEU A 63 4.90 -8.19 1.49
N ALA A 64 4.90 -8.02 2.82
CA ALA A 64 5.79 -8.74 3.71
C ALA A 64 5.32 -10.18 3.91
N SER A 65 6.28 -11.08 4.10
CA SER A 65 6.02 -12.48 4.37
C SER A 65 5.51 -12.67 5.80
N SER A 66 4.61 -13.63 5.99
CA SER A 66 4.23 -14.10 7.33
C SER A 66 5.34 -14.88 8.04
N ARG A 67 6.38 -15.33 7.31
CA ARG A 67 7.54 -16.00 7.88
C ARG A 67 8.47 -14.95 8.49
N LYS A 68 9.06 -15.24 9.67
CA LYS A 68 9.96 -14.31 10.42
C LYS A 68 11.32 -14.06 9.73
N ASP A 69 11.39 -14.30 8.43
CA ASP A 69 12.59 -14.17 7.60
C ASP A 69 12.72 -12.73 7.08
N PHE A 70 13.74 -12.50 6.27
CA PHE A 70 13.99 -11.21 5.66
C PHE A 70 12.89 -10.87 4.63
N ASN A 71 12.29 -9.68 4.75
CA ASN A 71 11.23 -9.25 3.83
C ASN A 71 11.85 -8.77 2.51
N PHE A 72 11.67 -9.57 1.47
CA PHE A 72 12.00 -9.23 0.09
C PHE A 72 10.71 -9.28 -0.75
N ASN A 73 10.35 -8.19 -1.41
CA ASN A 73 9.13 -8.14 -2.22
C ASN A 73 9.26 -7.39 -3.54
N LEU A 74 8.35 -7.69 -4.45
CA LEU A 74 8.11 -6.90 -5.65
C LEU A 74 7.14 -5.77 -5.32
N THR A 75 7.41 -4.58 -5.84
CA THR A 75 6.56 -3.42 -5.59
C THR A 75 5.14 -3.61 -6.13
N SER A 76 4.19 -2.90 -5.52
CA SER A 76 2.81 -2.77 -6.00
C SER A 76 2.36 -1.32 -5.81
N PHE A 77 1.46 -0.86 -6.68
CA PHE A 77 1.00 0.52 -6.73
C PHE A 77 0.47 1.01 -5.36
N LEU A 78 -0.35 0.21 -4.68
CA LEU A 78 -0.90 0.51 -3.35
C LEU A 78 -0.35 -0.43 -2.27
N GLY A 79 0.85 -1.00 -2.50
CA GLY A 79 1.44 -1.99 -1.61
C GLY A 79 2.14 -1.38 -0.40
N PHE A 80 2.16 -2.11 0.71
CA PHE A 80 2.99 -1.82 1.88
C PHE A 80 4.12 -2.84 1.96
N ALA A 81 5.37 -2.39 1.87
CA ALA A 81 6.54 -3.27 1.79
C ALA A 81 6.74 -4.07 3.07
N THR A 82 6.42 -3.49 4.22
CA THR A 82 6.67 -4.10 5.53
C THR A 82 5.42 -4.71 6.12
N LEU A 83 4.21 -4.47 5.58
CA LEU A 83 2.97 -5.00 6.12
C LEU A 83 2.76 -6.45 5.70
N GLU A 84 2.34 -7.31 6.63
CA GLU A 84 2.09 -8.73 6.34
C GLU A 84 0.87 -8.91 5.43
N GLY A 85 1.07 -9.62 4.32
CA GLY A 85 0.00 -9.90 3.36
C GLY A 85 -1.07 -10.83 3.95
N GLY A 86 -2.34 -10.58 3.61
CA GLY A 86 -3.45 -11.46 4.00
C GLY A 86 -3.76 -11.50 5.50
N LYS A 87 -3.16 -10.63 6.32
CA LYS A 87 -3.41 -10.57 7.76
C LYS A 87 -4.49 -9.59 8.16
N TYR A 88 -4.59 -8.48 7.43
CA TYR A 88 -5.42 -7.33 7.80
C TYR A 88 -6.58 -7.15 6.84
N TYR A 89 -7.80 -7.28 7.37
CA TYR A 89 -9.06 -7.08 6.65
C TYR A 89 -9.88 -6.02 7.37
N ASN A 90 -10.53 -5.16 6.59
CA ASN A 90 -11.29 -4.02 7.10
C ASN A 90 -12.58 -3.82 6.31
N ASP A 91 -13.67 -3.46 7.00
CA ASP A 91 -14.91 -3.00 6.37
C ASP A 91 -14.77 -1.54 5.92
N ARG A 92 -13.95 -0.76 6.62
CA ARG A 92 -13.60 0.62 6.30
C ARG A 92 -12.13 0.88 6.48
N PHE A 93 -11.53 1.64 5.58
CA PHE A 93 -10.14 2.03 5.71
C PHE A 93 -9.86 3.35 4.98
N ILE A 94 -8.76 3.97 5.36
CA ILE A 94 -8.14 5.07 4.64
C ILE A 94 -6.63 4.87 4.64
N ALA A 95 -6.02 5.07 3.49
CA ALA A 95 -4.62 4.92 3.23
C ALA A 95 -4.09 6.14 2.47
N TYR A 96 -2.90 6.57 2.82
CA TYR A 96 -2.19 7.64 2.13
C TYR A 96 -0.80 7.17 1.71
N TYR A 97 -0.36 7.65 0.55
CA TYR A 97 0.96 7.39 0.00
C TYR A 97 1.54 8.71 -0.44
N PHE A 98 2.59 9.12 0.26
CA PHE A 98 3.38 10.29 -0.03
C PHE A 98 4.70 9.84 -0.63
N THR A 99 5.06 10.39 -1.78
CA THR A 99 6.36 10.18 -2.41
C THR A 99 6.96 11.53 -2.75
N HIS A 100 8.26 11.69 -2.53
CA HIS A 100 8.98 12.91 -2.91
C HIS A 100 10.28 12.54 -3.61
N LYS A 101 10.33 12.80 -4.91
CA LYS A 101 11.51 12.63 -5.75
C LYS A 101 12.43 13.82 -5.61
N ILE A 102 13.62 13.58 -5.11
CA ILE A 102 14.68 14.58 -5.01
C ILE A 102 15.23 14.83 -6.42
N PRO A 103 15.40 16.08 -6.87
CA PRO A 103 15.90 16.43 -8.20
C PRO A 103 17.43 16.27 -8.30
N TRP A 104 17.97 15.29 -7.57
CA TRP A 104 19.37 14.91 -7.66
C TRP A 104 19.50 13.73 -8.61
N TYR A 105 20.05 14.04 -9.77
CA TYR A 105 20.23 13.09 -10.86
C TYR A 105 21.71 12.74 -10.99
N PHE A 106 22.00 11.44 -11.04
CA PHE A 106 23.37 10.94 -11.18
C PHE A 106 23.40 9.70 -12.06
N LYS A 107 24.61 9.34 -12.53
CA LYS A 107 24.87 8.09 -13.24
C LYS A 107 25.95 7.31 -12.52
N SER A 108 25.81 5.99 -12.51
CA SER A 108 26.81 5.06 -11.98
C SER A 108 27.32 4.17 -13.12
N PHE A 109 27.06 2.86 -13.09
CA PHE A 109 27.64 1.89 -14.03
C PHE A 109 26.81 1.67 -15.30
N GLY A 110 25.48 1.79 -15.22
CA GLY A 110 24.58 1.65 -16.36
C GLY A 110 24.30 2.95 -17.14
N GLN A 111 23.30 2.90 -18.02
CA GLN A 111 22.98 4.01 -18.93
C GLN A 111 21.85 4.92 -18.43
N ASN A 112 21.01 4.45 -17.50
CA ASN A 112 19.88 5.20 -16.99
C ASN A 112 20.28 6.25 -15.95
N ILE A 113 19.56 7.37 -15.89
CA ILE A 113 19.74 8.38 -14.85
C ILE A 113 19.09 7.85 -13.56
N SER A 114 19.86 7.84 -12.48
CA SER A 114 19.41 7.50 -11.13
C SER A 114 18.91 8.72 -10.37
N SER A 115 17.97 8.49 -9.45
CA SER A 115 17.50 9.49 -8.48
C SER A 115 17.10 8.81 -7.18
N PHE A 116 16.84 9.61 -6.14
CA PHE A 116 16.31 9.14 -4.86
C PHE A 116 14.92 9.68 -4.61
N ASP A 117 14.04 8.82 -4.12
CA ASP A 117 12.70 9.19 -3.70
C ASP A 117 12.52 8.84 -2.22
N PHE A 118 11.99 9.79 -1.46
CA PHE A 118 11.49 9.55 -0.13
C PHE A 118 10.04 9.05 -0.21
N VAL A 119 9.70 8.05 0.58
CA VAL A 119 8.38 7.42 0.58
C VAL A 119 7.86 7.35 2.00
N LEU A 120 6.61 7.78 2.20
CA LEU A 120 5.87 7.63 3.44
C LEU A 120 4.49 7.06 3.09
N ARG A 121 4.14 5.92 3.67
CA ARG A 121 2.86 5.26 3.45
C ARG A 121 2.20 5.04 4.80
N GLY A 122 0.90 5.27 4.87
CA GLY A 122 0.14 4.96 6.06
C GLY A 122 -1.25 4.45 5.73
N THR A 123 -1.80 3.61 6.60
CA THR A 123 -3.17 3.12 6.49
C THR A 123 -3.75 2.87 7.86
N THR A 124 -5.04 3.12 8.01
CA THR A 124 -5.82 2.83 9.21
C THR A 124 -7.19 2.36 8.78
N GLY A 125 -7.82 1.53 9.59
CA GLY A 125 -9.13 1.00 9.28
C GLY A 125 -9.83 0.45 10.49
N ASN A 126 -10.92 -0.25 10.23
CA ASN A 126 -11.61 -1.02 11.23
C ASN A 126 -12.44 -2.10 10.55
N MET A 127 -13.05 -2.97 11.35
CA MET A 127 -14.02 -3.94 10.89
C MET A 127 -15.13 -4.09 11.92
N LYS A 128 -16.38 -3.82 11.51
CA LYS A 128 -17.55 -4.23 12.29
C LYS A 128 -17.76 -5.73 12.13
N HIS A 129 -18.22 -6.36 13.20
CA HIS A 129 -18.55 -7.79 13.23
C HIS A 129 -17.49 -8.73 12.65
N PRO A 130 -16.23 -8.68 13.14
CA PRO A 130 -15.19 -9.59 12.66
C PRO A 130 -15.52 -11.08 12.93
N ASP A 131 -16.41 -11.34 13.90
CA ASP A 131 -16.95 -12.65 14.25
C ASP A 131 -17.78 -13.30 13.13
N TYR A 132 -18.27 -12.54 12.16
CA TYR A 132 -19.04 -13.06 11.03
C TYR A 132 -18.19 -13.87 10.03
N HIS A 133 -16.86 -13.85 10.18
CA HIS A 133 -15.97 -14.54 9.25
C HIS A 133 -15.15 -15.62 9.95
N GLN A 134 -15.28 -16.86 9.44
CA GLN A 134 -14.70 -18.06 10.03
C GLN A 134 -13.23 -18.30 9.62
N PHE A 135 -12.38 -17.28 9.67
CA PHE A 135 -10.94 -17.43 9.41
C PHE A 135 -10.11 -16.47 10.27
N ARG A 136 -8.80 -16.69 10.34
CA ARG A 136 -7.89 -15.90 11.19
C ARG A 136 -7.43 -14.64 10.47
N PHE A 137 -7.95 -13.49 10.89
CA PHE A 137 -7.48 -12.17 10.48
C PHE A 137 -7.48 -11.19 11.65
N ARG A 138 -6.99 -9.97 11.41
CA ARG A 138 -7.06 -8.87 12.37
C ARG A 138 -7.54 -7.58 11.69
N PRO A 139 -8.44 -6.81 12.32
CA PRO A 139 -8.71 -5.46 11.85
C PRO A 139 -7.50 -4.54 12.09
N LEU A 140 -7.31 -3.56 11.21
CA LEU A 140 -6.25 -2.57 11.31
C LEU A 140 -6.70 -1.36 12.16
N ASN A 141 -7.04 -1.63 13.41
CA ASN A 141 -7.68 -0.67 14.33
C ASN A 141 -6.79 0.48 14.82
N HIS A 142 -5.53 0.54 14.42
CA HIS A 142 -4.61 1.64 14.69
C HIS A 142 -3.96 2.12 13.40
N LEU A 143 -3.31 3.28 13.44
CA LEU A 143 -2.56 3.80 12.30
C LEU A 143 -1.28 2.97 12.08
N TYR A 144 -1.22 2.30 10.93
CA TYR A 144 -0.02 1.69 10.39
C TYR A 144 0.75 2.68 9.54
N GLN A 145 2.07 2.72 9.68
CA GLN A 145 2.94 3.58 8.89
C GLN A 145 4.24 2.86 8.51
N GLU A 146 4.75 3.18 7.33
CA GLU A 146 6.10 2.84 6.92
C GLU A 146 6.75 4.01 6.19
N VAL A 147 8.04 4.17 6.43
CA VAL A 147 8.90 5.11 5.72
C VAL A 147 9.85 4.32 4.84
N GLY A 148 10.27 4.91 3.72
CA GLY A 148 11.23 4.28 2.85
C GLY A 148 12.02 5.26 2.01
N LEU A 149 13.12 4.74 1.49
CA LEU A 149 13.96 5.39 0.49
C LEU A 149 14.01 4.49 -0.74
N GLU A 150 13.64 5.03 -1.89
CA GLU A 150 13.73 4.35 -3.16
C GLU A 150 14.89 4.94 -3.98
N TRP A 151 15.83 4.09 -4.37
CA TRP A 151 16.83 4.40 -5.39
C TRP A 151 16.26 4.00 -6.75
N ASN A 152 15.81 5.00 -7.49
CA ASN A 152 15.36 4.83 -8.87
C ASN A 152 16.53 4.54 -9.79
N ASN A 153 16.34 3.57 -10.70
CA ASN A 153 17.38 3.12 -11.60
C ASN A 153 18.65 2.76 -10.83
N PHE A 154 18.53 1.85 -9.87
CA PHE A 154 19.64 1.37 -9.04
C PHE A 154 20.87 1.03 -9.91
N LEU A 155 22.03 1.61 -9.60
CA LEU A 155 23.26 1.50 -10.40
C LEU A 155 23.09 1.85 -11.89
N SER A 156 22.18 2.77 -12.21
CA SER A 156 21.81 3.17 -13.57
C SER A 156 21.24 2.03 -14.43
N THR A 157 20.60 1.04 -13.80
CA THR A 157 19.94 -0.10 -14.45
C THR A 157 18.42 0.13 -14.66
N TYR A 158 17.68 -0.91 -15.06
CA TYR A 158 16.22 -0.90 -15.27
C TYR A 158 15.41 -1.32 -14.03
N PHE A 159 16.04 -1.36 -12.85
CA PHE A 159 15.41 -1.76 -11.60
C PHE A 159 15.49 -0.60 -10.61
N ASN A 160 14.48 -0.46 -9.75
CA ASN A 160 14.54 0.42 -8.59
C ASN A 160 14.65 -0.43 -7.33
N LEU A 161 15.42 0.06 -6.36
CA LEU A 161 15.63 -0.57 -5.08
C LEU A 161 15.01 0.30 -3.99
N GLY A 162 14.02 -0.23 -3.29
CA GLY A 162 13.38 0.41 -2.15
C GLY A 162 13.81 -0.22 -0.83
N LEU A 163 14.13 0.62 0.16
CA LEU A 163 14.38 0.21 1.53
C LEU A 163 13.28 0.80 2.40
N PHE A 164 12.54 -0.05 3.11
CA PHE A 164 11.39 0.37 3.91
C PHE A 164 11.55 -0.05 5.36
N TYR A 165 11.05 0.79 6.26
CA TYR A 165 11.01 0.54 7.69
C TYR A 165 9.63 0.90 8.25
N ARG A 166 9.03 -0.05 8.96
CA ARG A 166 7.76 0.13 9.67
C ARG A 166 7.95 1.05 10.88
N VAL A 167 7.04 1.98 11.10
CA VAL A 167 7.04 2.91 12.23
C VAL A 167 5.67 2.98 12.92
N GLY A 168 5.65 3.41 14.19
CA GLY A 168 4.42 3.58 14.98
C GLY A 168 3.93 2.30 15.66
N TYR A 169 2.61 2.22 15.90
CA TYR A 169 2.01 1.22 16.79
C TYR A 169 2.33 -0.25 16.43
N TYR A 170 2.43 -0.54 15.14
CA TYR A 170 2.64 -1.91 14.65
C TYR A 170 4.12 -2.33 14.53
N THR A 171 5.07 -1.54 15.04
CA THR A 171 6.47 -1.95 15.11
C THR A 171 6.65 -3.11 16.07
N THR A 172 7.50 -4.06 15.69
CA THR A 172 7.91 -5.18 16.53
C THR A 172 9.27 -4.89 17.18
N PRO A 173 9.64 -5.57 18.28
CA PRO A 173 11.01 -5.46 18.83
C PRO A 173 12.10 -5.99 17.88
N ASN A 174 11.72 -6.78 16.86
CA ASN A 174 12.66 -7.38 15.93
C ASN A 174 12.84 -6.50 14.69
N PHE A 175 14.03 -5.91 14.54
CA PHE A 175 14.39 -5.06 13.42
C PHE A 175 14.10 -5.70 12.04
N LYS A 176 14.42 -7.00 11.87
CA LYS A 176 14.26 -7.70 10.58
C LYS A 176 12.80 -7.77 10.13
N GLN A 177 11.85 -7.79 11.07
CA GLN A 177 10.41 -7.81 10.78
C GLN A 177 9.86 -6.44 10.43
N ASN A 178 10.52 -5.37 10.90
CA ASN A 178 10.15 -4.00 10.58
C ASN A 178 10.80 -3.51 9.29
N PHE A 179 11.87 -4.16 8.83
CA PHE A 179 12.61 -3.78 7.64
C PHE A 179 12.19 -4.62 6.43
N ALA A 180 12.14 -3.99 5.25
CA ALA A 180 11.90 -4.68 3.99
C ALA A 180 12.74 -4.07 2.86
N ILE A 181 13.20 -4.94 1.96
CA ILE A 181 13.77 -4.56 0.68
C ILE A 181 12.73 -4.84 -0.41
N GLN A 182 12.49 -3.84 -1.24
CA GLN A 182 11.54 -3.90 -2.33
C GLN A 182 12.26 -3.70 -3.67
N PHE A 183 11.96 -4.56 -4.64
CA PHE A 183 12.41 -4.41 -6.01
C PHE A 183 11.25 -3.96 -6.91
N LYS A 184 11.53 -3.00 -7.78
CA LYS A 184 10.60 -2.55 -8.83
C LYS A 184 11.26 -2.68 -10.19
N LEU A 185 10.58 -3.35 -11.12
CA LEU A 185 10.96 -3.39 -12.52
C LEU A 185 10.47 -2.11 -13.20
N LYS A 186 11.33 -1.38 -13.90
CA LYS A 186 10.94 -0.14 -14.61
C LYS A 186 9.91 -0.38 -15.71
N ILE A 187 9.82 -1.60 -16.25
CA ILE A 187 8.79 -1.98 -17.25
C ILE A 187 7.37 -1.88 -16.66
N LEU A 188 7.24 -1.95 -15.34
CA LEU A 188 5.99 -1.76 -14.61
C LEU A 188 5.85 -0.27 -14.22
N ASP A 189 5.44 0.55 -15.19
CA ASP A 189 5.17 1.98 -14.98
C ASP A 189 3.82 2.15 -14.25
N PHE A 190 3.86 2.09 -12.92
CA PHE A 190 2.79 2.50 -12.03
C PHE A 190 3.33 3.27 -10.83
#